data_AF-A0A950QDL5-F1
#
_entry.id   AF-A0A950QDL5-F1
#
_cell.length_a   1.000
_cell.length_b   1.000
_cell.length_c   1.000
_cell.angle_alpha   90.00
_cell.angle_beta   90.00
_cell.angle_gamma   90.00
#
_symmetry.space_group_name_H-M   'P 1'
#
loop_
_entity.id
_entity.type
_entity.pdbx_description
1 polymer ?
#
loop_
_entity_poly.entity_id
_entity_poly.type
_entity_poly.pdbx_seq_one_letter_code
_entity_poly.pdbx_strand_id
1 'polypeptide(L)' 'KGKPVRLTTAEVALLKLFAANTDRPFSRTDLCSRLGVSLERSIDVQVTRLRRKIEDDPKLPLYIQTVRGVGYVLVPDRVT' A
#
# COMPACT_ATOMS: atom_id res chain seq x y z
N LYS A 1 21.46 9.40 -2.00
CA LYS A 1 20.53 9.77 -0.91
C LYS A 1 19.17 10.12 -1.53
N GLY A 2 18.07 9.53 -1.07
CA GLY A 2 16.73 9.81 -1.60
C GLY A 2 16.23 11.21 -1.22
N LYS A 3 15.32 11.77 -2.02
CA LYS A 3 14.61 13.02 -1.71
C LYS A 3 13.41 12.71 -0.79
N PRO A 4 13.10 13.55 0.22
CA PRO A 4 11.91 13.36 1.04
C PRO A 4 10.63 13.41 0.18
N VAL A 5 9.74 12.44 0.37
CA VAL A 5 8.44 12.38 -0.33
C VAL A 5 7.33 12.70 0.67
N ARG A 6 6.47 13.67 0.34
CA ARG A 6 5.34 14.04 1.20
C ARG A 6 4.18 13.06 1.05
N LEU A 7 3.74 12.51 2.17
CA LEU A 7 2.58 11.64 2.28
C LEU A 7 1.45 12.35 3.04
N THR A 8 0.21 12.07 2.65
CA THR A 8 -0.98 12.45 3.42
C THR A 8 -1.14 11.55 4.64
N THR A 9 -1.97 11.94 5.61
CA THR A 9 -2.27 11.11 6.79
C THR A 9 -2.75 9.71 6.42
N ALA A 10 -3.61 9.59 5.39
CA ALA A 10 -4.12 8.30 4.93
C ALA A 10 -3.04 7.43 4.30
N GLU A 11 -2.16 8.01 3.48
CA GLU A 11 -1.02 7.29 2.87
C GLU A 11 -0.02 6.84 3.94
N VAL A 12 0.25 7.68 4.94
CA VAL A 12 1.10 7.31 6.09
C VAL A 12 0.48 6.16 6.87
N ALA A 13 -0.81 6.21 7.17
CA ALA A 13 -1.50 5.15 7.91
C ALA A 13 -1.48 3.82 7.14
N LEU A 14 -1.74 3.87 5.83
CA LEU A 14 -1.69 2.71 4.94
C LEU A 14 -0.27 2.11 4.88
N LEU A 15 0.74 2.96 4.66
CA LEU A 15 2.14 2.51 4.62
C LEU A 15 2.59 1.91 5.96
N LYS A 16 2.21 2.52 7.09
CA LYS A 16 2.51 1.98 8.42
C LYS A 16 1.87 0.61 8.64
N LEU A 17 0.61 0.44 8.26
CA LEU A 17 -0.09 -0.84 8.40
C LEU A 17 0.59 -1.95 7.60
N PHE A 18 0.94 -1.64 6.35
CA PHE A 18 1.69 -2.56 5.49
C PHE A 18 3.09 -2.87 6.04
N ALA A 19 3.85 -1.85 6.44
CA ALA A 19 5.20 -2.02 6.97
C ALA A 19 5.24 -2.85 8.27
N ALA A 20 4.21 -2.74 9.10
CA ALA A 20 4.07 -3.57 10.31
C ALA A 20 3.65 -5.02 10.02
N ASN A 21 3.24 -5.34 8.78
CA ASN A 21 2.70 -6.63 8.39
C ASN A 21 3.21 -7.04 6.99
N THR A 22 4.53 -6.96 6.84
CA THR A 22 5.26 -7.35 5.64
C THR A 22 4.89 -8.76 5.19
N ASP A 23 4.83 -8.99 3.87
CA ASP A 23 4.53 -10.28 3.23
C ASP A 23 3.15 -10.87 3.56
N ARG A 24 2.30 -10.13 4.28
CA ARG A 24 0.93 -10.52 4.61
C ARG A 24 -0.07 -9.79 3.71
N PRO A 25 -0.85 -10.52 2.88
CA PRO A 25 -1.94 -9.92 2.13
C PRO A 25 -3.06 -9.41 3.04
N PHE A 26 -3.62 -8.27 2.70
CA PHE A 26 -4.83 -7.71 3.29
C PHE A 26 -5.94 -7.60 2.25
N SER A 27 -7.16 -7.97 2.64
CA SER A 27 -8.34 -7.66 1.83
C SER A 27 -8.68 -6.17 1.90
N ARG A 28 -9.47 -5.69 0.94
CA ARG A 28 -9.97 -4.29 0.95
C ARG A 28 -10.81 -4.02 2.20
N THR A 29 -11.67 -4.97 2.56
CA THR A 29 -12.51 -4.90 3.76
C THR A 29 -11.67 -4.85 5.03
N ASP A 30 -10.59 -5.63 5.13
CA ASP A 30 -9.67 -5.59 6.27
C ASP A 30 -8.97 -4.22 6.38
N LEU A 31 -8.50 -3.68 5.25
CA LEU A 31 -7.87 -2.37 5.21
C LEU A 31 -8.85 -1.26 5.62
N CYS A 32 -10.08 -1.31 5.12
CA CYS A 32 -11.16 -0.40 5.52
C CYS A 32 -11.41 -0.45 7.04
N SER A 33 -11.57 -1.65 7.59
CA SER A 33 -11.82 -1.84 9.02
C SER A 33 -10.67 -1.31 9.88
N ARG A 34 -9.42 -1.65 9.55
CA ARG A 34 -8.23 -1.28 10.33
C ARG A 34 -7.90 0.20 10.24
N LEU A 35 -8.22 0.85 9.12
CA LEU A 35 -7.92 2.26 8.88
C LEU A 35 -9.10 3.19 9.18
N GLY A 36 -10.26 2.65 9.57
CA GLY A 36 -11.48 3.43 9.80
C GLY A 36 -12.01 4.12 8.54
N VAL A 37 -11.82 3.49 7.37
CA VAL A 37 -12.23 4.03 6.07
C VAL A 37 -13.54 3.38 5.64
N SER A 38 -14.57 4.18 5.37
CA SER A 38 -15.93 3.68 5.12
C SER A 38 -16.17 3.04 3.75
N LEU A 39 -15.30 3.30 2.76
CA LEU A 39 -15.50 2.83 1.38
C LEU A 39 -14.26 2.11 0.84
N GLU A 40 -14.45 0.88 0.36
CA GLU A 40 -13.36 0.07 -0.21
C GLU A 40 -12.71 0.71 -1.45
N ARG A 41 -13.50 1.38 -2.31
CA ARG A 41 -12.96 2.14 -3.45
C ARG A 41 -11.97 3.23 -3.01
N SER A 42 -12.10 3.74 -1.79
CA SER A 42 -11.13 4.68 -1.24
C SER A 42 -9.78 4.02 -0.97
N ILE A 43 -9.73 2.73 -0.62
CA ILE A 43 -8.48 1.97 -0.46
C ILE A 43 -7.71 1.87 -1.79
N ASP A 44 -8.39 1.51 -2.88
CA ASP A 44 -7.75 1.42 -4.20
C ASP A 44 -7.14 2.76 -4.64
N VAL A 45 -7.84 3.86 -4.36
CA VAL A 45 -7.34 5.23 -4.61
C VAL A 45 -6.13 5.55 -3.75
N GLN A 46 -6.14 5.22 -2.44
CA GLN A 46 -4.98 5.45 -1.58
C GLN A 46 -3.79 4.60 -1.99
N VAL A 47 -3.99 3.32 -2.34
CA VAL A 47 -2.92 2.45 -2.85
C VAL A 47 -2.34 3.02 -4.15
N THR A 48 -3.19 3.45 -5.08
CA THR A 48 -2.73 4.05 -6.34
C THR A 48 -1.91 5.31 -6.11
N ARG A 49 -2.35 6.18 -5.19
CA ARG A 49 -1.62 7.41 -4.82
C ARG A 49 -0.30 7.11 -4.12
N LEU A 50 -0.29 6.14 -3.22
CA LEU A 50 0.91 5.71 -2.51
C LEU A 50 1.93 5.10 -3.49
N ARG A 51 1.51 4.21 -4.39
CA ARG A 51 2.38 3.64 -5.44
C ARG A 51 3.05 4.71 -6.30
N ARG A 52 2.29 5.73 -6.73
CA ARG A 52 2.84 6.89 -7.47
C ARG A 52 3.96 7.65 -6.75
N LYS A 53 4.10 7.46 -5.45
CA LYS A 53 5.07 8.16 -4.60
C LYS A 53 6.26 7.30 -4.19
N ILE A 54 6.12 5.97 -4.20
CA ILE A 54 7.13 5.05 -3.67
C ILE A 54 7.65 4.04 -4.69
N GLU A 55 6.93 3.82 -5.78
CA GLU A 55 7.32 2.93 -6.87
C GLU A 55 7.99 3.75 -7.99
N ASP A 56 8.97 3.15 -8.66
CA ASP A 56 9.57 3.73 -9.88
C ASP A 56 8.56 3.75 -11.03
N ASP A 57 7.87 2.62 -11.26
CA ASP A 57 6.71 2.52 -12.15
C ASP A 57 5.46 2.02 -11.39
N PRO A 58 4.46 2.88 -11.15
CA PRO A 58 3.24 2.50 -10.46
C PRO A 58 2.39 1.44 -11.18
N LYS A 59 2.61 1.22 -12.48
CA LYS A 59 1.94 0.17 -13.27
C LYS A 59 2.62 -1.20 -13.12
N LEU A 60 3.89 -1.21 -12.73
CA LEU A 60 4.70 -2.40 -12.44
C LEU A 60 5.19 -2.34 -10.97
N PRO A 61 4.27 -2.35 -9.98
CA PRO A 61 4.64 -2.11 -8.60
C PRO A 61 5.48 -3.26 -8.04
N LEU A 62 6.63 -2.94 -7.45
CA LEU A 62 7.53 -3.89 -6.83
C LEU A 62 7.18 -4.08 -5.35
N TYR A 63 6.87 -2.98 -4.65
CA TYR A 63 6.66 -3.02 -3.20
C TYR A 63 5.23 -3.37 -2.83
N ILE A 64 4.25 -2.54 -3.21
CA ILE A 64 2.85 -2.79 -2.88
C ILE A 64 2.25 -3.57 -4.03
N GLN A 65 2.10 -4.88 -3.92
CA GLN A 65 1.61 -5.74 -4.98
C GLN A 65 0.12 -6.03 -4.84
N THR A 66 -0.54 -6.29 -5.97
CA THR A 66 -1.94 -6.73 -6.00
C THR A 66 -1.98 -8.25 -5.97
N VAL A 67 -2.60 -8.82 -4.94
CA VAL A 67 -2.92 -10.25 -4.88
C VAL A 67 -4.33 -10.43 -5.44
N ARG A 68 -4.43 -10.96 -6.67
CA ARG A 68 -5.73 -11.12 -7.36
C ARG A 68 -6.70 -11.94 -6.51
N GLY A 69 -7.93 -11.47 -6.37
CA GLY A 69 -8.96 -12.11 -5.54
C GLY A 69 -8.82 -11.88 -4.03
N VAL A 70 -7.72 -11.27 -3.57
CA VAL A 70 -7.48 -11.02 -2.14
C VAL A 70 -7.43 -9.53 -1.86
N GLY A 71 -6.45 -8.80 -2.40
CA GLY A 71 -6.25 -7.39 -2.11
C GLY A 71 -4.80 -6.97 -2.33
N TYR A 72 -4.16 -6.47 -1.28
CA TYR A 72 -2.83 -5.84 -1.36
C TYR A 72 -1.85 -6.41 -0.35
N VAL A 73 -0.59 -6.49 -0.73
CA VAL A 73 0.52 -6.93 0.14
C VAL A 73 1.71 -6.01 -0.07
N LEU A 74 2.48 -5.77 0.99
CA LEU A 74 3.80 -5.16 0.88
C LEU A 74 4.85 -6.26 0.84
N VAL A 75 5.61 -6.30 -0.24
CA VAL A 75 6.76 -7.18 -0.46
C VAL A 75 7.99 -6.27 -0.50
N PRO A 76 8.79 -6.18 0.57
CA PRO A 76 10.03 -5.43 0.55
C PRO A 76 11.02 -6.15 -0.35
N ASP A 77 12.01 -5.41 -0.88
CA ASP A 77 13.02 -5.97 -1.77
C ASP A 77 13.56 -7.30 -1.25
N ARG A 78 13.37 -8.35 -2.04
CA ARG A 78 14.12 -9.59 -1.87
C ARG A 78 15.52 -9.29 -2.34
N VAL A 79 16.41 -8.94 -1.41
CA VAL A 79 17.84 -9.04 -1.65
C VAL A 79 18.08 -10.47 -2.15
N THR A 80 18.44 -10.59 -3.42
CA THR A 80 19.01 -11.82 -3.97
C THR A 80 20.51 -11.74 -3.79
#